data_AF-A0A2E5UDR0-F1
#
_entry.id   AF-A0A2E5UDR0-F1
#
_cell.length_a   1.000
_cell.length_b   1.000
_cell.length_c   1.000
_cell.angle_alpha   90.00
_cell.angle_beta   90.00
_cell.angle_gamma   90.00
#
_symmetry.space_group_name_H-M   'P 1'
#
loop_
_entity.id
_entity.type
_entity.pdbx_description
1 polymer ?
#
loop_
_entity_poly.entity_id
_entity_poly.type
_entity_poly.pdbx_seq_one_letter_code
_entity_poly.pdbx_strand_id
1 'polypeptide(L)'
;MAIVGATAPLYVAIVVAYGFSPDTLDVGYMPDQPIPFSHKVHAGELGIDCRYCHNTVEYTAHAAVPPSETCMNCHAQIHPQSQKLEPLFESYETGMPIEWVRVHDLPQYAYFDHSAHVNRGVSCVECHGRVDTMEVVYQHETLSMGWCLSCHRNPEPHVRNPSLVTQLDWGLDLTKEERVKEGEYWINANHLNPNQDCSTCHR
;
A
#
# COMPACT_ATOMS: atom_id res chain seq x y z
N MET A 1 -9.96 -47.20 -13.58
CA MET A 1 -9.64 -46.50 -12.31
C MET A 1 -8.28 -45.81 -12.29
N ALA A 2 -7.31 -46.16 -13.14
CA ALA A 2 -5.99 -45.51 -13.16
C ALA A 2 -5.98 -44.07 -13.74
N ILE A 3 -6.90 -43.73 -14.65
CA ILE A 3 -6.93 -42.41 -15.30
C ILE A 3 -7.35 -41.30 -14.32
N VAL A 4 -8.27 -41.58 -13.39
CA VAL A 4 -8.72 -40.62 -12.36
C VAL A 4 -7.62 -40.33 -11.33
N GLY A 5 -6.74 -41.29 -11.06
CA GLY A 5 -5.69 -41.19 -10.05
C GLY A 5 -4.57 -40.21 -10.41
N ALA A 6 -4.31 -39.96 -11.70
CA ALA A 6 -3.27 -39.03 -12.16
C ALA A 6 -3.82 -37.65 -12.56
N THR A 7 -5.09 -37.58 -13.00
CA THR A 7 -5.70 -36.30 -13.41
C THR A 7 -6.09 -35.43 -12.23
N ALA A 8 -6.54 -36.01 -11.11
CA ALA A 8 -6.91 -35.23 -9.94
C ALA A 8 -5.70 -34.52 -9.28
N PRO A 9 -4.55 -35.18 -9.05
CA PRO A 9 -3.35 -34.49 -8.55
C PRO A 9 -2.83 -33.43 -9.52
N LEU A 10 -2.87 -33.69 -10.84
CA LEU A 10 -2.44 -32.72 -11.85
C LEU A 10 -3.37 -31.51 -11.90
N TYR A 11 -4.69 -31.72 -11.83
CA TYR A 11 -5.67 -30.65 -11.77
C TYR A 11 -5.50 -29.80 -10.50
N VAL A 12 -5.34 -30.43 -9.34
CA VAL A 12 -5.06 -29.72 -8.08
C VAL A 12 -3.74 -28.95 -8.18
N ALA A 13 -2.69 -29.54 -8.73
CA ALA A 13 -1.41 -28.85 -8.92
C ALA A 13 -1.52 -27.65 -9.86
N ILE A 14 -2.29 -27.74 -10.94
CA ILE A 14 -2.54 -26.62 -11.87
C ILE A 14 -3.36 -25.53 -11.18
N VAL A 15 -4.43 -25.88 -10.48
CA VAL A 15 -5.27 -24.91 -9.75
C VAL A 15 -4.47 -24.21 -8.66
N VAL A 16 -3.61 -24.92 -7.93
CA VAL A 16 -2.74 -24.33 -6.92
C VAL A 16 -1.66 -23.47 -7.57
N ALA A 17 -1.00 -23.93 -8.63
CA ALA A 17 0.06 -23.19 -9.29
C ALA A 17 -0.46 -21.88 -9.92
N TYR A 18 -1.64 -21.92 -10.54
CA TYR A 18 -2.24 -20.73 -11.14
C TYR A 18 -2.96 -19.86 -10.11
N GLY A 19 -3.69 -20.42 -9.15
CA GLY A 19 -4.46 -19.63 -8.17
C GLY A 19 -3.62 -18.91 -7.12
N PHE A 20 -2.33 -19.24 -7.01
CA PHE A 20 -1.36 -18.55 -6.16
C PHE A 20 -0.23 -17.90 -6.97
N SER A 21 -0.36 -17.78 -8.30
CA SER A 21 0.67 -17.12 -9.10
C SER A 21 0.65 -15.60 -8.84
N PRO A 22 1.79 -14.89 -8.92
CA PRO A 22 1.82 -13.43 -8.80
C PRO A 22 0.86 -12.73 -9.76
N ASP A 23 0.69 -13.26 -10.97
CA ASP A 23 -0.24 -12.76 -12.00
C ASP A 23 -1.72 -12.86 -11.56
N THR A 24 -2.05 -13.75 -10.63
CA THR A 24 -3.40 -13.85 -10.02
C THR A 24 -3.55 -13.13 -8.69
N LEU A 25 -2.45 -12.64 -8.12
CA LEU A 25 -2.43 -11.87 -6.87
C LEU A 25 -2.30 -10.36 -7.12
N ASP A 26 -2.71 -9.93 -8.32
CA ASP A 26 -2.70 -8.55 -8.83
C ASP A 26 -1.34 -7.83 -8.71
N VAL A 27 -0.22 -8.54 -8.51
CA VAL A 27 1.11 -7.90 -8.46
C VAL A 27 1.43 -7.33 -9.83
N GLY A 28 1.79 -6.05 -9.86
CA GLY A 28 2.00 -5.30 -11.09
C GLY A 28 0.71 -4.77 -11.72
N TYR A 29 -0.47 -4.99 -11.12
CA TYR A 29 -1.70 -4.33 -11.54
C TYR A 29 -1.53 -2.81 -11.45
N MET A 30 -1.68 -2.15 -12.59
CA MET A 30 -1.39 -0.73 -12.79
C MET A 30 -2.45 -0.15 -13.73
N PRO A 31 -3.67 0.14 -13.21
CA PRO A 31 -4.76 0.63 -14.04
C PRO A 31 -4.53 2.07 -14.50
N ASP A 32 -5.10 2.39 -15.66
CA ASP A 32 -5.21 3.77 -16.10
C ASP A 32 -6.10 4.56 -15.12
N GLN A 33 -5.65 5.74 -14.75
CA GLN A 33 -6.36 6.64 -13.84
C GLN A 33 -7.03 7.77 -14.62
N PRO A 34 -8.14 8.34 -14.13
CA PRO A 34 -8.79 9.50 -14.75
C PRO A 34 -7.83 10.69 -14.92
N ILE A 35 -6.91 10.84 -13.96
CA ILE A 35 -5.83 11.82 -13.99
C ILE A 35 -4.51 11.06 -13.87
N PRO A 36 -3.51 11.34 -14.73
CA PRO A 36 -2.19 10.71 -14.65
C PRO A 36 -1.37 11.32 -13.49
N PHE A 37 -1.81 11.09 -12.25
CA PHE A 37 -1.15 11.58 -11.05
C PHE A 37 0.17 10.83 -10.80
N SER A 38 1.26 11.58 -10.69
CA SER A 38 2.60 11.04 -10.46
C SER A 38 3.04 11.23 -9.01
N HIS A 39 3.16 10.12 -8.26
CA HIS A 39 3.74 10.15 -6.91
C HIS A 39 5.23 10.46 -6.95
N LYS A 40 5.93 10.06 -8.02
CA LYS A 40 7.34 10.42 -8.25
C LYS A 40 7.58 11.92 -8.20
N VAL A 41 6.72 12.71 -8.85
CA VAL A 41 6.86 14.17 -8.83
C VAL A 41 6.50 14.72 -7.44
N HIS A 42 5.36 14.33 -6.88
CA HIS A 42 4.85 14.96 -5.65
C HIS A 42 5.61 14.52 -4.39
N ALA A 43 5.78 13.22 -4.17
CA ALA A 43 6.46 12.70 -2.99
C ALA A 43 7.98 12.59 -3.19
N GLY A 44 8.44 12.20 -4.38
CA GLY A 44 9.86 12.01 -4.67
C GLY A 44 10.61 13.32 -4.93
N GLU A 45 10.24 14.04 -6.00
CA GLU A 45 10.97 15.23 -6.45
C GLU A 45 10.66 16.48 -5.61
N LEU A 46 9.39 16.68 -5.24
CA LEU A 46 8.95 17.83 -4.43
C LEU A 46 9.01 17.57 -2.92
N GLY A 47 9.18 16.32 -2.48
CA GLY A 47 9.30 15.96 -1.07
C GLY A 47 8.04 16.20 -0.24
N ILE A 48 6.85 16.19 -0.85
CA ILE A 48 5.58 16.36 -0.14
C ILE A 48 5.35 15.12 0.75
N ASP A 49 5.20 15.34 2.06
CA ASP A 49 4.94 14.26 3.00
C ASP A 49 3.61 13.55 2.67
N CYS A 50 3.62 12.21 2.76
CA CYS A 50 2.49 11.35 2.39
C CYS A 50 1.18 11.77 3.09
N ARG A 51 1.27 12.27 4.33
CA ARG A 51 0.12 12.64 5.18
C ARG A 51 -0.53 13.95 4.75
N TYR A 52 0.11 14.74 3.89
CA TYR A 52 -0.52 15.93 3.34
C TYR A 52 -1.78 15.55 2.52
N CYS A 53 -1.65 14.51 1.69
CA CYS A 53 -2.75 13.99 0.89
C CYS A 53 -3.52 12.89 1.62
N HIS A 54 -2.82 11.91 2.21
CA HIS A 54 -3.41 10.77 2.91
C HIS A 54 -3.56 11.06 4.40
N ASN A 55 -4.30 12.11 4.73
CA ASN A 55 -4.35 12.71 6.06
C ASN A 55 -5.00 11.84 7.16
N THR A 56 -5.75 10.79 6.80
CA THR A 56 -6.41 9.91 7.77
C THR A 56 -5.59 8.69 8.16
N VAL A 57 -4.44 8.47 7.51
CA VAL A 57 -3.64 7.23 7.62
C VAL A 57 -3.17 6.95 9.05
N GLU A 58 -2.91 7.98 9.85
CA GLU A 58 -2.43 7.85 11.23
C GLU A 58 -3.57 7.63 12.24
N TYR A 59 -4.83 7.94 11.89
CA TYR A 59 -5.92 8.02 12.87
C TYR A 59 -7.08 7.08 12.59
N THR A 60 -7.14 6.52 11.38
CA THR A 60 -8.26 5.69 10.94
C THR A 60 -7.78 4.43 10.24
N ALA A 61 -8.69 3.47 10.11
CA ALA A 61 -8.41 2.23 9.44
C ALA A 61 -8.20 2.38 7.93
N HIS A 62 -8.88 3.35 7.31
CA HIS A 62 -8.83 3.58 5.87
C HIS A 62 -8.02 4.84 5.56
N ALA A 63 -6.92 4.69 4.81
CA ALA A 63 -6.20 5.83 4.25
C ALA A 63 -7.03 6.44 3.12
N ALA A 64 -7.60 7.62 3.36
CA ALA A 64 -8.42 8.31 2.37
C ALA A 64 -7.57 8.79 1.19
N VAL A 65 -8.16 8.72 -0.01
CA VAL A 65 -7.67 9.46 -1.18
C VAL A 65 -8.05 10.92 -0.98
N PRO A 66 -7.14 11.89 -1.24
CA PRO A 66 -7.43 13.30 -1.01
C PRO A 66 -8.63 13.78 -1.84
N PRO A 67 -9.44 14.70 -1.29
CA PRO A 67 -10.46 15.37 -2.07
C PRO A 67 -9.83 16.41 -3.02
N SER A 68 -10.60 16.87 -3.99
CA SER A 68 -10.12 17.78 -5.05
C SER A 68 -9.58 19.10 -4.52
N GLU A 69 -10.06 19.58 -3.38
CA GLU A 69 -9.57 20.77 -2.68
C GLU A 69 -8.07 20.68 -2.35
N THR A 70 -7.59 19.51 -1.93
CA THR A 70 -6.17 19.31 -1.61
C THR A 70 -5.30 19.54 -2.84
N CYS A 71 -5.74 19.07 -4.01
CA CYS A 71 -5.05 19.29 -5.28
C CYS A 71 -5.11 20.78 -5.68
N MET A 72 -6.26 21.43 -5.47
CA MET A 72 -6.49 22.82 -5.85
C MET A 72 -5.73 23.84 -5.00
N ASN A 73 -5.23 23.45 -3.82
CA ASN A 73 -4.29 24.28 -3.03
C ASN A 73 -3.09 24.76 -3.85
N CYS A 74 -2.67 23.98 -4.85
CA CYS A 74 -1.57 24.34 -5.76
C CYS A 74 -2.01 24.46 -7.22
N HIS A 75 -2.87 23.56 -7.71
CA HIS A 75 -3.22 23.49 -9.13
C HIS A 75 -4.09 24.64 -9.65
N ALA A 76 -4.58 25.51 -8.76
CA ALA A 76 -5.12 26.81 -9.16
C ALA A 76 -4.07 27.72 -9.83
N GLN A 77 -2.78 27.51 -9.54
CA GLN A 77 -1.65 28.28 -10.08
C GLN A 77 -0.67 27.42 -10.88
N ILE A 78 -0.57 26.14 -10.56
CA ILE A 78 0.34 25.19 -11.20
C ILE A 78 -0.42 24.39 -12.26
N HIS A 79 -0.04 24.58 -13.53
CA HIS A 79 -0.71 23.97 -14.68
C HIS A 79 -2.23 24.21 -14.77
N PRO A 80 -2.72 25.46 -14.59
CA PRO A 80 -4.16 25.76 -14.54
C PRO A 80 -4.90 25.54 -15.88
N GLN A 81 -4.16 25.33 -16.98
CA GLN A 81 -4.70 25.11 -18.32
C GLN A 81 -4.37 23.70 -18.87
N SER A 82 -3.86 22.80 -18.02
CA SER A 82 -3.51 21.45 -18.45
C SER A 82 -4.76 20.63 -18.72
N GLN A 83 -4.88 20.13 -19.96
CA GLN A 83 -5.95 19.19 -20.33
C GLN A 83 -5.91 17.91 -19.49
N LYS A 84 -4.73 17.48 -19.02
CA LYS A 84 -4.60 16.30 -18.16
C LYS A 84 -5.26 16.47 -16.79
N LEU A 85 -5.51 17.71 -16.37
CA LEU A 85 -6.14 18.05 -15.10
C LEU A 85 -7.61 18.47 -15.26
N GLU A 86 -8.16 18.37 -16.47
CA GLU A 86 -9.58 18.67 -16.72
C GLU A 86 -10.53 17.93 -15.75
N PRO A 87 -10.35 16.63 -15.44
CA PRO A 87 -11.20 15.96 -14.47
C PRO A 87 -11.08 16.53 -13.04
N LEU A 88 -9.92 17.08 -12.67
CA LEU A 88 -9.75 17.74 -11.37
C LEU A 88 -10.54 19.05 -11.32
N PHE A 89 -10.43 19.86 -12.36
CA PHE A 89 -11.13 21.15 -12.42
C PHE A 89 -12.64 20.94 -12.46
N GLU A 90 -13.13 19.98 -13.27
CA GLU A 90 -14.55 19.61 -13.29
C GLU A 90 -15.02 19.12 -11.92
N SER A 91 -14.25 18.24 -11.26
CA SER A 91 -14.57 17.76 -9.92
C SER A 91 -14.67 18.90 -8.90
N TYR A 92 -13.73 19.86 -8.96
CA TYR A 92 -13.72 21.01 -8.05
C TYR A 92 -14.88 21.98 -8.31
N GLU A 93 -15.26 22.22 -9.57
CA GLU A 93 -16.36 23.12 -9.93
C GLU A 93 -17.74 22.52 -9.60
N THR A 94 -17.90 21.22 -9.85
CA THR A 94 -19.19 20.54 -9.69
C THR A 94 -19.40 19.98 -8.29
N GLY A 95 -18.32 19.77 -7.53
CA GLY A 95 -18.33 19.05 -6.25
C GLY A 95 -18.46 17.53 -6.39
N MET A 96 -18.50 16.99 -7.62
CA MET A 96 -18.52 15.55 -7.85
C MET A 96 -17.11 14.97 -7.67
N PRO A 97 -16.93 13.87 -6.94
CA PRO A 97 -15.61 13.30 -6.70
C PRO A 97 -14.99 12.70 -7.98
N ILE A 98 -13.66 12.75 -8.07
CA ILE A 98 -12.91 12.04 -9.11
C ILE A 98 -13.08 10.53 -8.90
N GLU A 99 -13.45 9.80 -9.95
CA GLU A 99 -13.65 8.35 -9.93
C GLU A 99 -12.31 7.60 -10.04
N TRP A 100 -11.47 7.69 -9.01
CA TRP A 100 -10.20 6.97 -8.95
C TRP A 100 -10.38 5.46 -9.04
N VAL A 101 -9.52 4.79 -9.81
CA VAL A 101 -9.49 3.34 -9.89
C VAL A 101 -8.60 2.80 -8.79
N ARG A 102 -9.17 2.00 -7.88
CA ARG A 102 -8.41 1.42 -6.77
C ARG A 102 -7.38 0.43 -7.26
N VAL A 103 -6.14 0.57 -6.79
CA VAL A 103 -5.03 -0.36 -7.08
C VAL A 103 -4.99 -1.50 -6.08
N HIS A 104 -4.97 -1.18 -4.79
CA HIS A 104 -4.93 -2.16 -3.71
C HIS A 104 -6.36 -2.40 -3.21
N ASP A 105 -6.98 -3.51 -3.60
CA ASP A 105 -8.35 -3.86 -3.22
C ASP A 105 -8.41 -5.15 -2.42
N LEU A 106 -8.38 -5.02 -1.09
CA LEU A 106 -8.57 -6.16 -0.20
C LEU A 106 -10.04 -6.59 -0.20
N PRO A 107 -10.34 -7.89 -0.11
CA PRO A 107 -11.71 -8.38 -0.01
C PRO A 107 -12.45 -7.79 1.19
N GLN A 108 -13.75 -7.49 1.05
CA GLN A 108 -14.54 -6.81 2.10
C GLN A 108 -14.67 -7.60 3.42
N TYR A 109 -14.45 -8.92 3.40
CA TYR A 109 -14.42 -9.75 4.61
C TYR A 109 -13.08 -9.69 5.37
N ALA A 110 -12.12 -8.91 4.87
CA ALA A 110 -10.84 -8.63 5.50
C ALA A 110 -10.79 -7.14 5.86
N TYR A 111 -10.87 -6.87 7.15
CA TYR A 111 -10.70 -5.56 7.75
C TYR A 111 -9.21 -5.26 7.95
N PHE A 112 -8.74 -4.17 7.37
CA PHE A 112 -7.38 -3.65 7.53
C PHE A 112 -7.42 -2.26 8.17
N ASP A 113 -6.49 -2.01 9.10
CA ASP A 113 -6.39 -0.74 9.82
C ASP A 113 -5.04 -0.07 9.61
N HIS A 114 -4.97 0.99 8.80
CA HIS A 114 -3.73 1.74 8.56
C HIS A 114 -3.11 2.31 9.85
N SER A 115 -3.92 2.94 10.70
CA SER A 115 -3.46 3.54 11.95
C SER A 115 -2.85 2.50 12.90
N ALA A 116 -3.29 1.24 12.80
CA ALA A 116 -2.70 0.17 13.58
C ALA A 116 -1.24 -0.11 13.18
N HIS A 117 -0.88 0.07 11.91
CA HIS A 117 0.45 -0.27 11.39
C HIS A 117 1.40 0.93 11.39
N VAL A 118 0.94 2.06 10.84
CA VAL A 118 1.75 3.29 10.68
C VAL A 118 2.24 3.80 12.03
N ASN A 119 1.38 3.86 13.04
CA ASN A 119 1.77 4.32 14.38
C ASN A 119 2.71 3.36 15.12
N ARG A 120 2.84 2.12 14.64
CA ARG A 120 3.72 1.09 15.22
C ARG A 120 5.05 0.96 14.46
N GLY A 121 5.33 1.88 13.54
CA GLY A 121 6.61 1.90 12.83
C GLY A 121 6.66 1.03 11.59
N VAL A 122 5.52 0.62 11.03
CA VAL A 122 5.48 -0.05 9.72
C VAL A 122 5.41 1.03 8.63
N SER A 123 6.44 1.10 7.79
CA SER A 123 6.52 2.10 6.72
C SER A 123 5.62 1.78 5.54
N CYS A 124 5.15 2.82 4.83
CA CYS A 124 4.38 2.67 3.59
C CYS A 124 5.11 1.79 2.56
N VAL A 125 6.45 1.84 2.54
CA VAL A 125 7.29 1.09 1.59
C VAL A 125 7.20 -0.43 1.79
N GLU A 126 6.87 -0.90 3.00
CA GLU A 126 6.75 -2.33 3.28
C GLU A 126 5.57 -2.96 2.54
N CYS A 127 4.50 -2.20 2.28
CA CYS A 127 3.27 -2.70 1.65
C CYS A 127 3.10 -2.18 0.21
N HIS A 128 3.42 -0.90 -0.01
CA HIS A 128 3.16 -0.20 -1.28
C HIS A 128 4.43 -0.03 -2.13
N GLY A 129 5.59 -0.46 -1.63
CA GLY A 129 6.87 -0.24 -2.30
C GLY A 129 7.28 1.25 -2.34
N ARG A 130 8.27 1.55 -3.19
CA ARG A 130 8.81 2.91 -3.37
C ARG A 130 7.89 3.79 -4.20
N VAL A 131 6.71 4.13 -3.65
CA VAL A 131 5.70 4.96 -4.32
C VAL A 131 6.24 6.35 -4.70
N ASP A 132 7.20 6.87 -3.97
CA ASP A 132 7.96 8.09 -4.27
C ASP A 132 8.82 7.99 -5.55
N THR A 133 8.93 6.81 -6.15
CA THR A 133 9.57 6.58 -7.45
C THR A 133 8.57 6.20 -8.55
N MET A 134 7.29 6.06 -8.21
CA MET A 134 6.25 5.59 -9.12
C MET A 134 5.60 6.75 -9.87
N GLU A 135 5.69 6.73 -11.21
CA GLU A 135 4.92 7.66 -12.07
C GLU A 135 3.44 7.27 -12.13
N VAL A 136 3.16 5.97 -12.09
CA VAL A 136 1.82 5.40 -11.92
C VAL A 136 1.93 4.35 -10.83
N VAL A 137 1.00 4.39 -9.87
CA VAL A 137 0.98 3.43 -8.76
C VAL A 137 0.59 2.06 -9.31
N TYR A 138 1.33 1.04 -8.90
CA TYR A 138 1.01 -0.35 -9.14
C TYR A 138 1.03 -1.13 -7.83
N GLN A 139 0.39 -2.29 -7.81
CA GLN A 139 0.43 -3.17 -6.66
C GLN A 139 1.81 -3.85 -6.54
N HIS A 140 2.58 -3.43 -5.54
CA HIS A 140 3.95 -3.91 -5.32
C HIS A 140 3.97 -5.28 -4.63
N GLU A 141 3.20 -5.41 -3.55
CA GLU A 141 3.09 -6.62 -2.74
C GLU A 141 1.77 -7.35 -3.00
N THR A 142 1.76 -8.65 -2.74
CA THR A 142 0.55 -9.48 -2.95
C THR A 142 -0.62 -9.11 -2.04
N LEU A 143 -0.33 -8.54 -0.86
CA LEU A 143 -1.29 -8.27 0.22
C LEU A 143 -2.19 -9.47 0.57
N SER A 144 -1.72 -10.68 0.29
CA SER A 144 -2.42 -11.91 0.61
C SER A 144 -2.38 -12.21 2.11
N MET A 145 -3.32 -13.01 2.60
CA MET A 145 -3.30 -13.46 4.01
C MET A 145 -1.96 -14.10 4.40
N GLY A 146 -1.37 -14.91 3.51
CA GLY A 146 -0.07 -15.54 3.75
C GLY A 146 1.05 -14.52 3.92
N TRP A 147 1.05 -13.48 3.09
CA TRP A 147 1.98 -12.36 3.19
C TRP A 147 1.78 -11.57 4.50
N CYS A 148 0.54 -11.18 4.84
CA CYS A 148 0.23 -10.48 6.08
C CYS A 148 0.69 -11.28 7.32
N LEU A 149 0.38 -12.58 7.36
CA LEU A 149 0.77 -13.45 8.47
C LEU A 149 2.28 -13.67 8.54
N SER A 150 3.00 -13.66 7.42
CA SER A 150 4.46 -13.76 7.44
C SER A 150 5.08 -12.58 8.17
N CYS A 151 4.58 -11.36 7.93
CA CYS A 151 5.02 -10.15 8.63
C CYS A 151 4.58 -10.17 10.11
N HIS A 152 3.33 -10.55 10.41
CA HIS A 152 2.87 -10.63 11.80
C HIS A 152 3.63 -11.67 12.65
N ARG A 153 4.19 -12.72 12.02
CA ARG A 153 5.00 -13.74 12.67
C ARG A 153 6.47 -13.36 12.84
N ASN A 154 6.96 -12.45 12.00
CA ASN A 154 8.35 -12.02 11.95
C ASN A 154 8.41 -10.52 11.61
N PRO A 155 7.96 -9.65 12.52
CA PRO A 155 7.83 -8.21 12.28
C PRO A 155 9.17 -7.45 12.29
N GLU A 156 10.22 -8.03 12.88
CA GLU A 156 11.53 -7.39 13.10
C GLU A 156 12.14 -6.75 11.84
N PRO A 157 12.08 -7.36 10.64
CA PRO A 157 12.63 -6.71 9.45
C PRO A 157 11.81 -5.52 8.93
N HIS A 158 10.57 -5.34 9.41
CA HIS A 158 9.59 -4.41 8.82
C HIS A 158 9.22 -3.26 9.76
N VAL A 159 9.59 -3.36 11.03
CA VAL A 159 9.38 -2.31 12.02
C VAL A 159 10.60 -1.39 12.08
N ARG A 160 10.35 -0.09 12.14
CA ARG A 160 11.37 0.96 12.31
C ARG A 160 10.87 2.04 13.26
N ASN A 161 11.69 3.08 13.45
CA ASN A 161 11.27 4.27 14.18
C ASN A 161 9.97 4.86 13.59
N PRO A 162 8.89 5.03 14.37
CA PRO A 162 7.64 5.61 13.89
C PRO A 162 7.79 6.97 13.21
N SER A 163 8.78 7.77 13.62
CA SER A 163 9.08 9.08 13.02
C SER A 163 9.61 8.99 11.58
N LEU A 164 10.04 7.80 11.13
CA LEU A 164 10.65 7.55 9.82
C LEU A 164 9.71 6.77 8.88
N VAL A 165 8.45 6.58 9.26
CA VAL A 165 7.47 5.76 8.51
C VAL A 165 7.19 6.30 7.11
N THR A 166 7.22 7.62 6.91
CA THR A 166 7.06 8.26 5.59
C THR A 166 8.37 8.43 4.82
N GLN A 167 9.52 8.10 5.41
CA GLN A 167 10.83 8.13 4.73
C GLN A 167 11.05 6.80 4.01
N LEU A 168 10.69 6.77 2.72
CA LEU A 168 10.64 5.53 1.94
C LEU A 168 12.02 5.03 1.50
N ASP A 169 13.02 5.90 1.49
CA ASP A 169 14.42 5.59 1.21
C ASP A 169 15.22 5.17 2.45
N TRP A 170 14.63 5.29 3.64
CA TRP A 170 15.26 4.81 4.87
C TRP A 170 15.55 3.32 4.80
N GLY A 171 16.75 2.93 5.22
CA GLY A 171 17.16 1.54 5.34
C GLY A 171 17.64 0.88 4.04
N LEU A 172 17.77 1.65 2.94
CA LEU A 172 18.36 1.15 1.68
C LEU A 172 19.85 0.85 1.79
N ASP A 173 20.54 1.52 2.70
CA ASP A 173 21.97 1.36 3.01
C ASP A 173 22.23 0.35 4.13
N LEU A 174 21.19 -0.06 4.86
CA LEU A 174 21.29 -1.02 5.94
C LEU A 174 21.40 -2.45 5.41
N THR A 175 22.25 -3.24 6.06
CA THR A 175 22.23 -4.69 5.91
C THR A 175 20.95 -5.28 6.50
N LYS A 176 20.63 -6.51 6.10
CA LYS A 176 19.47 -7.23 6.65
C LYS A 176 19.57 -7.37 8.17
N GLU A 177 20.76 -7.64 8.69
CA GLU A 177 21.03 -7.81 10.11
C GLU A 177 20.86 -6.50 10.89
N GLU A 178 21.27 -5.36 10.32
CA GLU A 178 21.06 -4.04 10.94
C GLU A 178 19.59 -3.67 10.99
N ARG A 179 18.85 -3.92 9.91
CA ARG A 179 17.41 -3.67 9.84
C ARG A 179 16.64 -4.50 10.88
N VAL A 180 16.99 -5.78 11.04
CA VAL A 180 16.40 -6.65 12.06
C VAL A 180 16.72 -6.12 13.47
N LYS A 181 17.96 -5.74 13.76
CA LYS A 181 18.34 -5.19 15.08
C LYS A 181 17.58 -3.91 15.42
N GLU A 182 17.39 -3.03 14.44
CA GLU A 182 16.61 -1.82 14.61
C GLU A 182 15.13 -2.14 14.90
N GLY A 183 14.53 -3.06 14.15
CA GLY A 183 13.15 -3.47 14.39
C GLY A 183 12.97 -4.19 15.72
N GLU A 184 13.91 -5.06 16.13
CA GLU A 184 13.93 -5.66 17.47
C GLU A 184 13.93 -4.59 18.57
N TYR A 185 14.73 -3.53 18.41
CA TYR A 185 14.73 -2.42 19.35
C TYR A 185 13.35 -1.76 19.44
N TRP A 186 12.72 -1.42 18.32
CA TRP A 186 11.42 -0.75 18.31
C TRP A 186 10.25 -1.62 18.74
N ILE A 187 10.30 -2.92 18.44
CA ILE A 187 9.33 -3.91 18.94
C ILE A 187 9.37 -3.93 20.46
N ASN A 188 10.57 -3.99 21.05
CA ASN A 188 10.74 -3.99 22.50
C ASN A 188 10.36 -2.64 23.14
N ALA A 189 10.84 -1.53 22.56
CA ALA A 189 10.57 -0.19 23.09
C ALA A 189 9.07 0.16 23.09
N ASN A 190 8.35 -0.25 22.05
CA ASN A 190 6.92 0.03 21.89
C ASN A 190 6.02 -1.12 22.36
N HIS A 191 6.59 -2.19 22.93
CA HIS A 191 5.86 -3.38 23.39
C HIS A 191 4.92 -3.95 22.32
N LEU A 192 5.42 -4.07 21.09
CA LEU A 192 4.63 -4.53 19.96
C LEU A 192 4.38 -6.03 20.04
N ASN A 193 3.12 -6.44 19.87
CA ASN A 193 2.71 -7.84 19.81
C ASN A 193 1.67 -8.01 18.69
N PRO A 194 2.10 -8.21 17.43
CA PRO A 194 1.18 -8.37 16.30
C PRO A 194 0.28 -9.59 16.48
N ASN A 195 -1.04 -9.41 16.31
CA ASN A 195 -2.00 -10.49 16.49
C ASN A 195 -2.09 -11.39 15.23
N GLN A 196 -2.24 -12.70 15.41
CA GLN A 196 -2.41 -13.70 14.34
C GLN A 196 -3.81 -14.33 14.34
N ASP A 197 -4.69 -13.90 15.25
CA ASP A 197 -6.04 -14.41 15.40
C ASP A 197 -6.94 -13.95 14.25
N CYS A 198 -7.83 -14.84 13.81
CA CYS A 198 -8.80 -14.56 12.74
C CYS A 198 -9.65 -13.32 13.04
N SER A 199 -10.06 -13.11 14.30
CA SER A 199 -10.90 -11.98 14.71
C SER A 199 -10.21 -10.61 14.59
N THR A 200 -8.90 -10.60 14.39
CA THR A 200 -8.14 -9.35 14.15
C THR A 200 -8.56 -8.72 12.82
N CYS A 201 -8.70 -9.55 11.78
CA CYS A 201 -8.89 -9.10 10.40
C CYS A 201 -10.21 -9.58 9.78
N HIS A 202 -10.82 -10.66 10.26
CA HIS A 202 -12.05 -11.22 9.70
C HIS A 202 -13.25 -10.90 10.59
N ARG A 203 -13.86 -9.74 10.37
CA ARG A 203 -15.00 -9.22 11.16
C ARG A 203 -15.95 -8.40 10.31
#